data_AF-A0A1R1YV22-F1
#
_entry.id   AF-A0A1R1YV22-F1
#
_cell.length_a   1.000
_cell.length_b   1.000
_cell.length_c   1.000
_cell.angle_alpha   90.00
_cell.angle_beta   90.00
_cell.angle_gamma   90.00
#
_symmetry.space_group_name_H-M   'P 1'
#
loop_
_entity.id
_entity.type
_entity.pdbx_description
1 polymer ?
#
loop_
_entity_poly.entity_id
_entity_poly.type
_entity_poly.pdbx_seq_one_letter_code
_entity_poly.pdbx_strand_id
1 'polypeptide(L)'
;MLVQWVPGEIRCHGVPVTGQPIRRPWNQLGWVGNATQNAMTLHFAIDPTGRPVSLTRETTGFVPLSDDVEPALAASRFAPQAPQQDCTVTYMMRSSALAGADGLELMAYTVHPVTGPLPEEGWQRIRDAGGDCLTNPQPQPLERHFPDFATIPATPGVQDWSMIRYDVDAGGRTRGAALLAGTGNRALDAAALKAIRESRFTKGARSGCLYPYWRAAAKLPAPDMPEAIRATKLAGNCPDEHGWAVPPQLRFPEPYRRRSIEGWAVIGYDVAPWGQTGNLRVIAAQPADGFGDQALAMIRDAKLPASQQGYTGCVDRVRFKIAPEPAPSAGGEGGAPVPGT
;
A
#
# COMPACT_ATOMS: atom_id res chain seq x y z
N MET A 1 -6.92 2.60 -18.83
CA MET A 1 -6.32 1.25 -18.95
C MET A 1 -6.15 0.69 -17.55
N LEU A 2 -6.15 -0.64 -17.39
CA LEU A 2 -5.68 -1.27 -16.15
C LEU A 2 -4.14 -1.27 -16.18
N VAL A 3 -3.52 -0.77 -15.13
CA VAL A 3 -2.07 -0.67 -14.95
C VAL A 3 -1.66 -1.51 -13.75
N GLN A 4 -0.61 -2.29 -13.93
CA GLN A 4 -0.08 -3.22 -12.94
C GLN A 4 1.44 -3.09 -12.90
N TRP A 5 2.02 -3.25 -11.71
CA TRP A 5 3.46 -3.38 -11.54
C TRP A 5 3.80 -4.79 -11.11
N VAL A 6 4.67 -5.43 -11.86
CA VAL A 6 5.06 -6.83 -11.62
C VAL A 6 6.53 -6.88 -11.23
N PRO A 7 6.87 -7.43 -10.04
CA PRO A 7 8.26 -7.61 -9.67
C PRO A 7 8.92 -8.66 -10.57
N GLY A 8 10.14 -8.37 -11.01
CA GLY A 8 11.04 -9.36 -11.59
C GLY A 8 11.67 -10.27 -10.53
N GLU A 9 12.71 -10.99 -10.94
CA GLU A 9 13.55 -11.75 -10.03
C GLU A 9 14.25 -10.82 -9.03
N ILE A 10 14.32 -11.25 -7.77
CA ILE A 10 15.03 -10.54 -6.72
C ILE A 10 16.40 -11.15 -6.58
N ARG A 11 17.45 -10.32 -6.57
CA ARG A 11 18.83 -10.78 -6.48
C ARG A 11 19.56 -10.03 -5.39
N CYS A 12 20.21 -10.74 -4.46
CA CYS A 12 21.09 -10.17 -3.45
C CYS A 12 22.52 -10.62 -3.71
N HIS A 13 23.46 -9.68 -3.80
CA HIS A 13 24.83 -9.95 -4.28
C HIS A 13 24.84 -10.73 -5.62
N GLY A 14 23.87 -10.46 -6.49
CA GLY A 14 23.71 -11.14 -7.78
C GLY A 14 23.13 -12.56 -7.70
N VAL A 15 22.84 -13.11 -6.52
CA VAL A 15 22.24 -14.43 -6.31
C VAL A 15 20.72 -14.31 -6.18
N PRO A 16 19.92 -15.11 -6.91
CA PRO A 16 18.46 -15.11 -6.77
C PRO A 16 18.01 -15.46 -5.36
N VAL A 17 17.06 -14.68 -4.83
CA VAL A 17 16.42 -14.91 -3.53
C VAL A 17 14.91 -14.93 -3.71
N THR A 18 14.22 -15.86 -3.06
CA THR A 18 12.75 -15.99 -3.14
C THR A 18 12.08 -15.34 -1.93
N GLY A 19 11.18 -14.40 -2.17
CA GLY A 19 10.32 -13.87 -1.11
C GLY A 19 9.11 -14.77 -0.81
N GLN A 20 8.63 -14.67 0.42
CA GLN A 20 7.55 -15.48 0.98
C GLN A 20 6.58 -14.64 1.82
N PRO A 21 5.59 -13.96 1.21
CA PRO A 21 5.44 -13.67 -0.21
C PRO A 21 6.02 -12.30 -0.61
N ILE A 22 6.26 -12.12 -1.90
CA ILE A 22 6.47 -10.80 -2.51
C ILE A 22 5.11 -10.15 -2.78
N ARG A 23 4.93 -8.93 -2.28
CA ARG A 23 3.70 -8.17 -2.48
C ARG A 23 3.81 -7.34 -3.75
N ARG A 24 2.73 -7.36 -4.54
CA ARG A 24 2.58 -6.49 -5.71
C ARG A 24 2.01 -5.14 -5.28
N PRO A 25 2.38 -4.06 -5.99
CA PRO A 25 1.66 -2.80 -5.91
C PRO A 25 0.19 -3.02 -6.26
N TRP A 26 -0.69 -2.22 -5.67
CA TRP A 26 -2.11 -2.25 -6.01
C TRP A 26 -2.32 -1.84 -7.47
N ASN A 27 -3.25 -2.53 -8.13
CA ASN A 27 -3.63 -2.20 -9.49
C ASN A 27 -4.19 -0.77 -9.55
N GLN A 28 -3.95 -0.09 -10.66
CA GLN A 28 -4.39 1.29 -10.87
C GLN A 28 -5.07 1.43 -12.23
N LEU A 29 -5.90 2.45 -12.36
CA LEU A 29 -6.40 2.93 -13.63
C LEU A 29 -5.60 4.14 -14.04
N GLY A 30 -5.17 4.16 -15.29
CA GLY A 30 -4.45 5.29 -15.83
C GLY A 30 -4.25 5.19 -17.33
N TRP A 31 -3.72 6.27 -17.89
CA TRP A 31 -3.21 6.32 -19.24
C TRP A 31 -1.69 6.40 -19.17
N VAL A 32 -1.01 5.48 -19.85
CA VAL A 32 0.45 5.36 -19.82
C VAL A 32 1.09 5.65 -21.19
N GLY A 33 0.31 6.20 -22.13
CA GLY A 33 0.76 6.47 -23.49
C GLY A 33 1.36 5.26 -24.19
N ASN A 34 2.32 5.50 -25.08
CA ASN A 34 3.09 4.46 -25.77
C ASN A 34 4.29 3.96 -24.95
N ALA A 35 4.37 4.27 -23.64
CA ALA A 35 5.46 3.85 -22.78
C ALA A 35 5.33 2.35 -22.49
N THR A 36 5.78 1.53 -23.42
CA THR A 36 5.67 0.06 -23.39
C THR A 36 6.62 -0.59 -22.39
N GLN A 37 7.51 0.17 -21.73
CA GLN A 37 8.53 -0.37 -20.82
C GLN A 37 8.93 0.61 -19.70
N ASN A 38 7.97 1.16 -18.96
CA ASN A 38 8.36 1.80 -17.70
C ASN A 38 8.82 0.73 -16.73
N ALA A 39 10.08 0.81 -16.34
CA ALA A 39 10.71 -0.04 -15.36
C ALA A 39 11.17 0.81 -14.18
N MET A 40 11.12 0.22 -12.99
CA MET A 40 11.61 0.85 -11.78
C MET A 40 12.44 -0.17 -11.01
N THR A 41 13.75 0.08 -10.93
CA THR A 41 14.66 -0.73 -10.13
C THR A 41 14.76 -0.16 -8.73
N LEU A 42 14.57 -1.03 -7.74
CA LEU A 42 14.78 -0.76 -6.34
C LEU A 42 16.02 -1.49 -5.85
N HIS A 43 16.87 -0.77 -5.11
CA HIS A 43 17.94 -1.31 -4.28
C HIS A 43 17.46 -1.36 -2.84
N PHE A 44 17.84 -2.40 -2.10
CA PHE A 44 17.43 -2.58 -0.71
C PHE A 44 18.33 -3.59 0.01
N ALA A 45 18.10 -3.74 1.31
CA ALA A 45 18.66 -4.81 2.14
C ALA A 45 17.52 -5.60 2.80
N ILE A 46 17.82 -6.82 3.24
CA ILE A 46 16.90 -7.65 4.02
C ILE A 46 17.44 -7.73 5.46
N ASP A 47 16.62 -7.29 6.41
CA ASP A 47 16.98 -7.32 7.83
C ASP A 47 16.90 -8.75 8.42
N PRO A 48 17.39 -8.97 9.66
CA PRO A 48 17.36 -10.31 10.29
C PRO A 48 15.96 -10.91 10.46
N THR A 49 14.90 -10.11 10.39
CA THR A 49 13.50 -10.54 10.48
C THR A 49 12.90 -10.87 9.11
N GLY A 50 13.69 -10.77 8.03
CA GLY A 50 13.24 -11.01 6.67
C GLY A 50 12.47 -9.83 6.07
N ARG A 51 12.63 -8.61 6.60
CA ARG A 51 11.97 -7.41 6.08
C ARG A 51 12.89 -6.63 5.14
N PRO A 52 12.35 -6.10 4.03
CA PRO A 52 13.05 -5.09 3.24
C PRO A 52 13.25 -3.79 4.03
N VAL A 53 14.49 -3.30 3.99
CA VAL A 53 14.95 -2.06 4.62
C VAL A 53 15.90 -1.34 3.67
N SER A 54 16.19 -0.06 3.92
CA SER A 54 17.05 0.78 3.08
C SER A 54 16.62 0.80 1.60
N LEU A 55 15.31 0.84 1.33
CA LEU A 55 14.80 0.88 -0.04
C LEU A 55 15.17 2.22 -0.70
N THR A 56 15.78 2.16 -1.87
CA THR A 56 16.10 3.33 -2.69
C THR A 56 15.82 3.07 -4.16
N ARG A 57 15.36 4.08 -4.89
CA ARG A 57 15.20 4.00 -6.35
C ARG A 57 16.53 4.18 -7.08
N GLU A 58 16.76 3.38 -8.09
CA GLU A 58 17.84 3.65 -9.06
C GLU A 58 17.42 4.78 -10.02
N THR A 59 16.16 4.77 -10.46
CA THR A 59 15.62 5.79 -11.36
C THR A 59 15.27 7.06 -10.57
N THR A 60 15.92 8.17 -10.91
CA THR A 60 15.68 9.49 -10.29
C THR A 60 14.61 10.32 -11.01
N GLY A 61 14.22 9.91 -12.23
CA GLY A 61 13.16 10.55 -12.99
C GLY A 61 11.76 10.20 -12.50
N PHE A 62 10.78 11.03 -12.86
CA PHE A 62 9.37 10.73 -12.60
C PHE A 62 8.95 9.45 -13.33
N VAL A 63 8.41 8.49 -12.56
CA VAL A 63 7.81 7.27 -13.09
C VAL A 63 6.30 7.32 -12.79
N PRO A 64 5.43 7.37 -13.81
CA PRO A 64 3.99 7.49 -13.58
C PRO A 64 3.44 6.25 -12.87
N LEU A 65 2.46 6.46 -11.97
CA LEU A 65 1.70 5.38 -11.31
C LEU A 65 2.58 4.43 -10.48
N SER A 66 3.79 4.85 -10.06
CA SER A 66 4.73 4.03 -9.29
C SER A 66 4.65 4.18 -7.77
N ASP A 67 3.73 5.01 -7.27
CA ASP A 67 3.72 5.46 -5.86
C ASP A 67 3.62 4.31 -4.85
N ASP A 68 3.07 3.17 -5.25
CA ASP A 68 2.87 1.99 -4.41
C ASP A 68 3.96 0.92 -4.58
N VAL A 69 4.97 1.14 -5.44
CA VAL A 69 6.06 0.19 -5.71
C VAL A 69 6.92 -0.07 -4.47
N GLU A 70 7.48 0.98 -3.87
CA GLU A 70 8.25 0.85 -2.62
C GLU A 70 7.41 0.39 -1.43
N PRO A 71 6.22 0.96 -1.13
CA PRO A 71 5.39 0.45 -0.06
C PRO A 71 5.03 -1.04 -0.21
N ALA A 72 4.82 -1.53 -1.44
CA ALA A 72 4.58 -2.95 -1.67
C ALA A 72 5.83 -3.79 -1.35
N LEU A 73 7.02 -3.36 -1.79
CA LEU A 73 8.24 -4.07 -1.44
C LEU A 73 8.48 -4.04 0.08
N ALA A 74 8.29 -2.90 0.76
CA ALA A 74 8.40 -2.80 2.21
C ALA A 74 7.43 -3.74 2.97
N ALA A 75 6.24 -4.00 2.41
CA ALA A 75 5.27 -4.97 2.93
C ALA A 75 5.60 -6.43 2.60
N SER A 76 6.59 -6.69 1.74
CA SER A 76 7.01 -8.05 1.39
C SER A 76 7.78 -8.71 2.52
N ARG A 77 7.91 -10.04 2.43
CA ARG A 77 8.67 -10.84 3.38
C ARG A 77 9.60 -11.79 2.66
N PHE A 78 10.71 -12.08 3.30
CA PHE A 78 11.67 -13.10 2.92
C PHE A 78 11.76 -14.12 4.05
N ALA A 79 12.15 -15.34 3.71
CA ALA A 79 12.44 -16.33 4.74
C ALA A 79 13.48 -15.75 5.71
N PRO A 80 13.35 -15.98 7.03
CA PRO A 80 14.38 -15.62 7.99
C PRO A 80 15.65 -16.42 7.67
N GLN A 81 16.50 -15.82 6.87
CA GLN A 81 17.82 -16.28 6.47
C GLN A 81 18.75 -15.10 6.75
N ALA A 82 20.07 -15.34 6.81
CA ALA A 82 21.03 -14.29 7.20
C ALA A 82 20.74 -12.95 6.47
N PRO A 83 20.86 -11.80 7.18
CA PRO A 83 20.62 -10.50 6.59
C PRO A 83 21.33 -10.37 5.24
N GLN A 84 20.59 -9.96 4.22
CA GLN A 84 21.13 -9.77 2.88
C GLN A 84 21.38 -8.30 2.65
N GLN A 85 22.47 -7.99 1.96
CA GLN A 85 22.77 -6.65 1.47
C GLN A 85 22.75 -6.67 -0.06
N ASP A 86 22.85 -5.50 -0.67
CA ASP A 86 22.95 -5.33 -2.12
C ASP A 86 21.87 -6.11 -2.89
N CYS A 87 20.63 -6.04 -2.38
CA CYS A 87 19.48 -6.65 -3.01
C CYS A 87 18.89 -5.70 -4.06
N THR A 88 18.45 -6.27 -5.17
CA THR A 88 17.85 -5.54 -6.29
C THR A 88 16.60 -6.23 -6.79
N VAL A 89 15.65 -5.43 -7.25
CA VAL A 89 14.47 -5.91 -7.97
C VAL A 89 14.03 -4.85 -8.98
N THR A 90 13.76 -5.28 -10.21
CA THR A 90 13.16 -4.42 -11.24
C THR A 90 11.67 -4.72 -11.35
N TYR A 91 10.84 -3.72 -11.07
CA TYR A 91 9.42 -3.77 -11.33
C TYR A 91 9.14 -3.32 -12.76
N MET A 92 8.33 -4.09 -13.47
CA MET A 92 7.90 -3.78 -14.82
C MET A 92 6.43 -3.34 -14.81
N MET A 93 6.17 -2.17 -15.39
CA MET A 93 4.81 -1.70 -15.63
C MET A 93 4.18 -2.49 -16.77
N ARG A 94 2.97 -2.99 -16.56
CA ARG A 94 2.13 -3.62 -17.57
C ARG A 94 0.83 -2.85 -17.66
N SER A 95 0.34 -2.66 -18.87
CA SER A 95 -0.96 -2.03 -19.10
C SER A 95 -1.80 -2.84 -20.08
N SER A 96 -3.11 -2.85 -19.84
CA SER A 96 -4.09 -3.48 -20.73
C SER A 96 -5.33 -2.59 -20.88
N ALA A 97 -5.94 -2.63 -22.05
CA ALA A 97 -7.26 -2.05 -22.24
C ALA A 97 -8.27 -2.78 -21.34
N LEU A 98 -9.25 -2.06 -20.77
CA LEU A 98 -10.20 -2.66 -19.81
C LEU A 98 -10.96 -3.85 -20.39
N ALA A 99 -11.37 -3.75 -21.65
CA ALA A 99 -12.04 -4.83 -22.38
C ALA A 99 -11.17 -6.09 -22.58
N GLY A 100 -9.85 -5.96 -22.55
CA GLY A 100 -8.90 -7.06 -22.70
C GLY A 100 -8.17 -7.44 -21.41
N ALA A 101 -8.45 -6.75 -20.30
CA ALA A 101 -7.80 -6.99 -19.02
C ALA A 101 -8.23 -8.34 -18.43
N ASP A 102 -7.40 -8.89 -17.55
CA ASP A 102 -7.77 -10.08 -16.78
C ASP A 102 -8.89 -9.73 -15.77
N GLY A 103 -9.94 -10.56 -15.74
CA GLY A 103 -11.11 -10.32 -14.89
C GLY A 103 -10.78 -10.35 -13.39
N LEU A 104 -9.85 -11.22 -12.96
CA LEU A 104 -9.44 -11.29 -11.55
C LEU A 104 -8.63 -10.07 -11.15
N GLU A 105 -7.82 -9.51 -12.05
CA GLU A 105 -7.06 -8.29 -11.78
C GLU A 105 -7.96 -7.05 -11.71
N LEU A 106 -9.03 -7.01 -12.51
CA LEU A 106 -10.10 -6.01 -12.36
C LEU A 106 -10.88 -6.20 -11.05
N MET A 107 -11.18 -7.43 -10.65
CA MET A 107 -11.79 -7.72 -9.35
C MET A 107 -10.88 -7.32 -8.19
N ALA A 108 -9.56 -7.54 -8.30
CA ALA A 108 -8.61 -7.07 -7.29
C ALA A 108 -8.59 -5.53 -7.22
N TYR A 109 -8.72 -4.85 -8.36
CA TYR A 109 -8.82 -3.39 -8.42
C TYR A 109 -10.07 -2.87 -7.68
N THR A 110 -11.21 -3.54 -7.79
CA THR A 110 -12.46 -3.07 -7.13
C THR A 110 -12.38 -3.13 -5.60
N VAL A 111 -11.47 -3.92 -5.04
CA VAL A 111 -11.17 -3.93 -3.60
C VAL A 111 -10.36 -2.70 -3.17
N HIS A 112 -9.53 -2.14 -4.07
CA HIS A 112 -8.64 -1.01 -3.80
C HIS A 112 -8.68 0.04 -4.93
N PRO A 113 -9.80 0.76 -5.13
CA PRO A 113 -9.97 1.68 -6.26
C PRO A 113 -9.25 3.04 -6.03
N VAL A 114 -7.92 3.01 -5.90
CA VAL A 114 -7.10 4.18 -5.53
C VAL A 114 -7.17 5.31 -6.55
N THR A 115 -7.44 4.98 -7.80
CA THR A 115 -7.51 5.92 -8.95
C THR A 115 -8.95 6.18 -9.40
N GLY A 116 -9.93 5.94 -8.53
CA GLY A 116 -11.35 6.21 -8.79
C GLY A 116 -12.17 4.95 -9.12
N PRO A 117 -13.48 5.09 -9.36
CA PRO A 117 -14.37 3.96 -9.63
C PRO A 117 -13.99 3.22 -10.91
N LEU A 118 -14.29 1.92 -10.97
CA LEU A 118 -14.10 1.13 -12.19
C LEU A 118 -15.12 1.58 -13.26
N PRO A 119 -14.68 1.92 -14.49
CA PRO A 119 -15.57 2.24 -15.60
C PRO A 119 -16.43 1.06 -16.05
N GLU A 120 -17.51 1.35 -16.76
CA GLU A 120 -18.48 0.34 -17.20
C GLU A 120 -17.87 -0.73 -18.11
N GLU A 121 -16.87 -0.41 -18.92
CA GLU A 121 -16.14 -1.39 -19.72
C GLU A 121 -15.39 -2.41 -18.86
N GLY A 122 -14.86 -1.95 -17.71
CA GLY A 122 -14.25 -2.83 -16.73
C GLY A 122 -15.29 -3.70 -16.03
N TRP A 123 -16.45 -3.14 -15.69
CA TRP A 123 -17.57 -3.92 -15.17
C TRP A 123 -18.07 -4.96 -16.16
N GLN A 124 -18.24 -4.60 -17.43
CA GLN A 124 -18.61 -5.52 -18.49
C GLN A 124 -17.63 -6.69 -18.56
N ARG A 125 -16.32 -6.42 -18.49
CA ARG A 125 -15.31 -7.48 -18.48
C ARG A 125 -15.42 -8.42 -17.28
N ILE A 126 -15.78 -7.92 -16.10
CA ILE A 126 -16.07 -8.72 -14.91
C ILE A 126 -17.35 -9.55 -15.11
N ARG A 127 -18.41 -8.97 -15.70
CA ARG A 127 -19.68 -9.66 -15.99
C ARG A 127 -19.52 -10.78 -17.01
N ASP A 128 -18.75 -10.56 -18.06
CA ASP A 128 -18.44 -11.58 -19.07
C ASP A 128 -17.73 -12.80 -18.45
N ALA A 129 -17.03 -12.60 -17.34
CA ALA A 129 -16.42 -13.67 -16.54
C ALA A 129 -17.34 -14.22 -15.43
N GLY A 130 -18.44 -13.54 -15.10
CA GLY A 130 -19.21 -13.71 -13.88
C GLY A 130 -20.73 -13.70 -14.12
N GLY A 131 -21.22 -14.78 -14.75
CA GLY A 131 -22.65 -15.16 -14.82
C GLY A 131 -23.64 -14.02 -15.11
N ASP A 132 -24.86 -14.14 -14.58
CA ASP A 132 -25.94 -13.16 -14.75
C ASP A 132 -26.23 -12.35 -13.48
N CYS A 133 -25.48 -12.55 -12.39
CA CYS A 133 -25.79 -11.92 -11.10
C CYS A 133 -25.56 -10.41 -11.06
N LEU A 134 -24.65 -9.90 -11.87
CA LEU A 134 -24.36 -8.47 -12.00
C LEU A 134 -25.26 -7.77 -13.03
N THR A 135 -26.14 -8.53 -13.70
CA THR A 135 -27.14 -8.00 -14.64
C THR A 135 -28.34 -7.46 -13.87
N ASN A 136 -28.82 -6.29 -14.26
CA ASN A 136 -29.98 -5.69 -13.62
C ASN A 136 -31.28 -6.47 -13.91
N PRO A 137 -32.19 -6.61 -12.91
CA PRO A 137 -31.99 -6.25 -11.52
C PRO A 137 -31.06 -7.26 -10.80
N GLN A 138 -30.07 -6.72 -10.10
CA GLN A 138 -29.14 -7.50 -9.28
C GLN A 138 -29.81 -7.99 -8.00
N PRO A 139 -29.47 -9.20 -7.48
CA PRO A 139 -29.97 -9.67 -6.20
C PRO A 139 -29.60 -8.71 -5.07
N GLN A 140 -30.59 -8.23 -4.34
CA GLN A 140 -30.36 -7.38 -3.17
C GLN A 140 -30.21 -8.26 -1.92
N PRO A 141 -29.26 -7.96 -1.01
CA PRO A 141 -29.15 -8.69 0.24
C PRO A 141 -30.38 -8.42 1.11
N LEU A 142 -31.02 -9.48 1.61
CA LEU A 142 -32.08 -9.42 2.62
C LEU A 142 -31.51 -9.65 4.02
N GLU A 143 -30.53 -10.55 4.12
CA GLU A 143 -29.78 -10.84 5.34
C GLU A 143 -28.31 -10.99 4.97
N ARG A 144 -27.46 -10.24 5.67
CA ARG A 144 -26.04 -10.12 5.36
C ARG A 144 -25.23 -10.53 6.58
N HIS A 145 -24.49 -11.61 6.44
CA HIS A 145 -23.57 -12.07 7.47
C HIS A 145 -22.17 -11.53 7.20
N PHE A 146 -21.45 -11.22 8.27
CA PHE A 146 -20.11 -10.69 8.23
C PHE A 146 -19.16 -11.60 9.00
N PRO A 147 -17.91 -11.76 8.51
CA PRO A 147 -16.83 -12.27 9.34
C PRO A 147 -16.68 -11.44 10.62
N ASP A 148 -16.34 -12.08 11.74
CA ASP A 148 -15.84 -11.36 12.90
C ASP A 148 -14.39 -10.93 12.64
N PHE A 149 -14.23 -9.78 11.97
CA PHE A 149 -12.93 -9.27 11.54
C PHE A 149 -11.94 -9.03 12.69
N ALA A 150 -12.43 -8.81 13.92
CA ALA A 150 -11.56 -8.59 15.07
C ALA A 150 -10.79 -9.87 15.44
N THR A 151 -11.37 -11.04 15.17
CA THR A 151 -10.75 -12.35 15.43
C THR A 151 -9.84 -12.83 14.30
N ILE A 152 -9.93 -12.19 13.12
CA ILE A 152 -9.13 -12.56 11.95
C ILE A 152 -7.75 -11.90 12.07
N PRO A 153 -6.65 -12.68 12.04
CA PRO A 153 -5.31 -12.13 12.01
C PRO A 153 -5.13 -11.22 10.80
N ALA A 154 -4.73 -9.97 11.05
CA ALA A 154 -4.37 -9.03 9.99
C ALA A 154 -2.88 -9.15 9.65
N THR A 155 -2.57 -9.00 8.37
CA THR A 155 -1.20 -9.07 7.87
C THR A 155 -0.52 -7.68 7.93
N PRO A 156 0.68 -7.55 8.53
CA PRO A 156 1.37 -6.27 8.58
C PRO A 156 1.72 -5.74 7.18
N GLY A 157 1.32 -4.52 6.84
CA GLY A 157 1.63 -3.93 5.53
C GLY A 157 0.63 -4.29 4.41
N VAL A 158 -0.37 -5.12 4.68
CA VAL A 158 -1.19 -5.77 3.66
C VAL A 158 -2.66 -5.74 4.05
N GLN A 159 -3.48 -5.06 3.26
CA GLN A 159 -4.93 -5.21 3.35
C GLN A 159 -5.30 -6.54 2.70
N ASP A 160 -5.67 -7.51 3.53
CA ASP A 160 -6.07 -8.83 3.05
C ASP A 160 -7.45 -8.77 2.43
N TRP A 161 -7.67 -9.57 1.40
CA TRP A 161 -8.99 -9.68 0.76
C TRP A 161 -9.25 -11.08 0.23
N SER A 162 -10.53 -11.41 0.15
CA SER A 162 -11.06 -12.66 -0.39
C SER A 162 -12.27 -12.33 -1.26
N MET A 163 -12.21 -12.69 -2.54
CA MET A 163 -13.34 -12.62 -3.46
C MET A 163 -14.03 -13.98 -3.47
N ILE A 164 -15.28 -13.99 -3.03
CA ILE A 164 -16.10 -15.19 -3.01
C ILE A 164 -17.04 -15.18 -4.22
N ARG A 165 -17.02 -16.27 -5.00
CA ARG A 165 -18.03 -16.53 -6.01
C ARG A 165 -19.14 -17.40 -5.44
N TYR A 166 -20.39 -17.15 -5.82
CA TYR A 166 -21.54 -17.93 -5.40
C TYR A 166 -22.70 -17.76 -6.38
N ASP A 167 -23.70 -18.63 -6.26
CA ASP A 167 -24.97 -18.53 -6.99
C ASP A 167 -26.10 -18.23 -5.99
N VAL A 168 -27.22 -17.71 -6.48
CA VAL A 168 -28.45 -17.51 -5.73
C VAL A 168 -29.52 -18.43 -6.31
N ASP A 169 -30.19 -19.21 -5.47
CA ASP A 169 -31.30 -20.05 -5.92
C ASP A 169 -32.61 -19.27 -6.07
N ALA A 170 -33.64 -19.91 -6.62
CA ALA A 170 -34.94 -19.25 -6.84
C ALA A 170 -35.56 -18.68 -5.55
N GLY A 171 -35.22 -19.24 -4.38
CA GLY A 171 -35.68 -18.79 -3.07
C GLY A 171 -34.82 -17.70 -2.43
N GLY A 172 -33.73 -17.27 -3.08
CA GLY A 172 -32.81 -16.26 -2.54
C GLY A 172 -31.71 -16.84 -1.63
N ARG A 173 -31.52 -18.17 -1.59
CA ARG A 173 -30.44 -18.78 -0.81
C ARG A 173 -29.17 -18.89 -1.63
N THR A 174 -28.02 -18.71 -0.99
CA THR A 174 -26.73 -18.89 -1.65
C THR A 174 -26.42 -20.37 -1.89
N ARG A 175 -25.76 -20.66 -3.01
CA ARG A 175 -25.29 -21.99 -3.41
C ARG A 175 -23.91 -21.89 -4.05
N GLY A 176 -23.19 -23.01 -4.10
CA GLY A 176 -21.92 -23.09 -4.84
C GLY A 176 -20.81 -22.16 -4.34
N ALA A 177 -20.91 -21.63 -3.12
CA ALA A 177 -19.97 -20.64 -2.60
C ALA A 177 -18.53 -21.18 -2.53
N ALA A 178 -17.63 -20.49 -3.22
CA ALA A 178 -16.22 -20.85 -3.36
C ALA A 178 -15.32 -19.61 -3.41
N LEU A 179 -14.09 -19.74 -2.90
CA LEU A 179 -13.06 -18.72 -3.06
C LEU A 179 -12.67 -18.64 -4.54
N LEU A 180 -12.68 -17.42 -5.09
CA LEU A 180 -12.24 -17.16 -6.46
C LEU A 180 -10.80 -16.64 -6.50
N ALA A 181 -10.48 -15.65 -5.68
CA ALA A 181 -9.16 -15.04 -5.57
C ALA A 181 -9.01 -14.34 -4.22
N GLY A 182 -7.77 -14.03 -3.82
CA GLY A 182 -7.50 -13.29 -2.59
C GLY A 182 -6.01 -13.13 -2.30
N THR A 183 -5.69 -12.55 -1.16
CA THR A 183 -4.29 -12.36 -0.70
C THR A 183 -3.68 -13.59 -0.02
N GLY A 184 -4.49 -14.63 0.19
CA GLY A 184 -4.08 -15.91 0.80
C GLY A 184 -4.24 -15.99 2.32
N ASN A 185 -4.98 -15.06 2.93
CA ASN A 185 -5.31 -15.13 4.35
C ASN A 185 -6.40 -16.20 4.58
N ARG A 186 -5.97 -17.42 4.93
CA ARG A 186 -6.87 -18.58 5.09
C ARG A 186 -7.97 -18.38 6.13
N ALA A 187 -7.73 -17.58 7.18
CA ALA A 187 -8.74 -17.28 8.19
C ALA A 187 -9.84 -16.37 7.61
N LEU A 188 -9.44 -15.35 6.83
CA LEU A 188 -10.39 -14.52 6.09
C LEU A 188 -11.15 -15.34 5.05
N ASP A 189 -10.47 -16.19 4.27
CA ASP A 189 -11.09 -17.03 3.25
C ASP A 189 -12.19 -17.93 3.84
N ALA A 190 -11.89 -18.60 4.97
CA ALA A 190 -12.83 -19.47 5.65
C ALA A 190 -14.02 -18.70 6.25
N ALA A 191 -13.76 -17.55 6.88
CA ALA A 191 -14.80 -16.73 7.47
C ALA A 191 -15.71 -16.07 6.42
N ALA A 192 -15.14 -15.62 5.30
CA ALA A 192 -15.86 -15.09 4.15
C ALA A 192 -16.78 -16.14 3.51
N LEU A 193 -16.27 -17.37 3.33
CA LEU A 193 -17.08 -18.49 2.83
C LEU A 193 -18.24 -18.83 3.76
N LYS A 194 -18.03 -18.80 5.08
CA LYS A 194 -19.11 -19.01 6.06
C LYS A 194 -20.16 -17.90 5.95
N ALA A 195 -19.72 -16.64 5.97
CA ALA A 195 -20.59 -15.47 5.88
C ALA A 195 -21.50 -15.50 4.64
N ILE A 196 -20.97 -15.79 3.45
CA ILE A 196 -21.80 -15.80 2.25
C ILE A 196 -22.82 -16.97 2.25
N ARG A 197 -22.47 -18.13 2.83
CA ARG A 197 -23.36 -19.31 2.90
C ARG A 197 -24.57 -19.05 3.82
N GLU A 198 -24.37 -18.25 4.85
CA GLU A 198 -25.42 -17.87 5.79
C GLU A 198 -26.29 -16.72 5.26
N SER A 199 -25.73 -15.87 4.39
CA SER A 199 -26.44 -14.72 3.79
C SER A 199 -27.64 -15.13 2.90
N ARG A 200 -28.59 -14.20 2.75
CA ARG A 200 -29.82 -14.35 1.94
C ARG A 200 -30.04 -13.14 1.05
N PHE A 201 -30.57 -13.39 -0.13
CA PHE A 201 -30.81 -12.37 -1.16
C PHE A 201 -32.28 -12.39 -1.60
N THR A 202 -32.67 -11.38 -2.37
CA THR A 202 -33.97 -11.35 -3.04
C THR A 202 -34.19 -12.60 -3.88
N LYS A 203 -35.45 -13.01 -4.02
CA LYS A 203 -35.84 -14.17 -4.84
C LYS A 203 -35.43 -13.98 -6.31
N GLY A 204 -35.23 -15.09 -7.00
CA GLY A 204 -34.79 -15.13 -8.38
C GLY A 204 -33.42 -15.80 -8.50
N ALA A 205 -33.36 -16.86 -9.31
CA ALA A 205 -32.11 -17.59 -9.50
C ALA A 205 -31.10 -16.71 -10.26
N ARG A 206 -29.87 -16.67 -9.77
CA ARG A 206 -28.72 -16.01 -10.40
C ARG A 206 -27.48 -16.86 -10.26
N SER A 207 -26.57 -16.70 -11.20
CA SER A 207 -25.30 -17.40 -11.27
C SER A 207 -24.13 -16.41 -11.30
N GLY A 208 -22.99 -16.82 -10.76
CA GLY A 208 -21.74 -16.06 -10.86
C GLY A 208 -21.73 -14.76 -10.06
N CYS A 209 -22.45 -14.70 -8.94
CA CYS A 209 -22.36 -13.59 -8.01
C CYS A 209 -20.96 -13.51 -7.40
N LEU A 210 -20.50 -12.29 -7.14
CA LEU A 210 -19.17 -12.00 -6.61
C LEU A 210 -19.29 -11.12 -5.37
N TYR A 211 -18.47 -11.41 -4.37
CA TYR A 211 -18.49 -10.66 -3.13
C TYR A 211 -17.11 -10.52 -2.48
N PRO A 212 -16.58 -9.29 -2.34
CA PRO A 212 -15.30 -9.07 -1.69
C PRO A 212 -15.46 -8.84 -0.18
N TYR A 213 -14.71 -9.60 0.60
CA TYR A 213 -14.46 -9.32 2.01
C TYR A 213 -13.01 -8.86 2.17
N TRP A 214 -12.75 -7.90 3.06
CA TRP A 214 -11.40 -7.43 3.31
C TRP A 214 -11.12 -7.18 4.79
N ARG A 215 -9.85 -7.36 5.18
CA ARG A 215 -9.31 -7.07 6.50
C ARG A 215 -8.27 -5.97 6.37
N ALA A 216 -8.42 -4.90 7.16
CA ALA A 216 -7.45 -3.81 7.18
C ALA A 216 -6.04 -4.32 7.50
N ALA A 217 -5.03 -3.66 6.92
CA ALA A 217 -3.64 -4.01 7.19
C ALA A 217 -3.30 -3.85 8.67
N ALA A 218 -2.60 -4.84 9.24
CA ALA A 218 -1.96 -4.63 10.52
C ALA A 218 -0.83 -3.59 10.35
N LYS A 219 -0.55 -2.88 11.44
CA LYS A 219 0.58 -1.96 11.49
C LYS A 219 1.88 -2.70 11.23
N LEU A 220 2.65 -2.21 10.26
CA LEU A 220 4.04 -2.59 10.06
C LEU A 220 4.92 -1.52 10.71
N PRO A 221 5.50 -1.79 11.91
CA PRO A 221 6.26 -0.80 12.64
C PRO A 221 7.51 -0.38 11.86
N ALA A 222 7.95 0.87 12.07
CA ALA A 222 9.20 1.36 11.52
C ALA A 222 10.37 0.45 11.96
N PRO A 223 11.38 0.21 11.11
CA PRO A 223 12.63 -0.41 11.55
C PRO A 223 13.27 0.39 12.70
N ASP A 224 14.05 -0.28 13.54
CA ASP A 224 14.76 0.41 14.62
C ASP A 224 15.74 1.45 14.07
N MET A 225 15.79 2.62 14.71
CA MET A 225 16.78 3.64 14.39
C MET A 225 18.10 3.31 15.12
N PRO A 226 19.20 3.02 14.39
CA PRO A 226 20.49 2.71 14.99
C PRO A 226 20.99 3.86 15.86
N GLU A 227 21.70 3.55 16.95
CA GLU A 227 22.20 4.58 17.87
C GLU A 227 23.15 5.58 17.19
N ALA A 228 24.00 5.10 16.28
CA ALA A 228 24.87 5.96 15.49
C ALA A 228 24.09 7.02 14.68
N ILE A 229 22.92 6.66 14.15
CA ILE A 229 22.02 7.59 13.44
C ILE A 229 21.27 8.49 14.42
N ARG A 230 20.86 7.93 15.57
CA ARG A 230 20.18 8.69 16.62
C ARG A 230 21.08 9.75 17.21
N ALA A 231 22.38 9.50 17.34
CA ALA A 231 23.36 10.43 17.90
C ALA A 231 23.95 11.38 16.84
N THR A 232 23.57 11.29 15.57
CA THR A 232 24.14 12.12 14.50
C THR A 232 24.01 13.61 14.83
N LYS A 233 25.15 14.30 14.81
CA LYS A 233 25.26 15.76 14.81
C LYS A 233 26.05 16.21 13.59
N LEU A 234 25.73 17.38 13.07
CA LEU A 234 26.49 18.01 12.00
C LEU A 234 27.34 19.13 12.60
N ALA A 235 28.50 19.37 12.01
CA ALA A 235 29.32 20.52 12.40
C ALA A 235 28.54 21.82 12.14
N GLY A 236 28.53 22.72 13.12
CA GLY A 236 27.79 23.97 13.05
C GLY A 236 27.50 24.54 14.43
N ASN A 237 26.59 25.50 14.46
CA ASN A 237 26.19 26.25 15.65
C ASN A 237 24.71 26.09 16.00
N CYS A 238 24.00 25.14 15.36
CA CYS A 238 22.61 24.87 15.68
C CYS A 238 22.48 24.27 17.09
N PRO A 239 21.60 24.81 17.95
CA PRO A 239 21.39 24.26 19.29
C PRO A 239 20.72 22.87 19.22
N ASP A 240 21.00 22.03 20.21
CA ASP A 240 20.43 20.68 20.31
C ASP A 240 18.90 20.71 20.44
N GLU A 241 18.35 21.74 21.10
CA GLU A 241 16.92 21.99 21.21
C GLU A 241 16.59 23.37 20.63
N HIS A 242 15.54 23.41 19.82
CA HIS A 242 15.01 24.66 19.28
C HIS A 242 13.49 24.55 19.07
N GLY A 243 12.83 25.72 19.11
CA GLY A 243 11.41 25.83 18.76
C GLY A 243 11.21 26.26 17.31
N TRP A 244 9.99 26.12 16.82
CA TRP A 244 9.56 26.61 15.52
C TRP A 244 8.79 27.93 15.66
N ALA A 245 9.17 28.94 14.88
CA ALA A 245 8.35 30.13 14.68
C ALA A 245 7.20 29.84 13.71
N VAL A 246 7.46 29.04 12.67
CA VAL A 246 6.45 28.43 11.81
C VAL A 246 6.69 26.92 11.84
N PRO A 247 5.77 26.13 12.43
CA PRO A 247 5.99 24.69 12.58
C PRO A 247 5.92 23.97 11.24
N PRO A 248 6.63 22.84 11.09
CA PRO A 248 6.50 21.99 9.92
C PRO A 248 5.08 21.44 9.81
N GLN A 249 4.59 21.30 8.58
CA GLN A 249 3.30 20.67 8.33
C GLN A 249 3.43 19.16 8.38
N LEU A 250 2.97 18.55 9.47
CA LEU A 250 3.06 17.10 9.65
C LEU A 250 2.15 16.37 8.65
N ARG A 251 2.77 15.75 7.63
CA ARG A 251 2.09 14.98 6.57
C ARG A 251 2.70 13.59 6.48
N PHE A 252 1.85 12.58 6.62
CA PHE A 252 2.25 11.19 6.43
C PHE A 252 2.33 10.87 4.92
N PRO A 253 3.35 10.15 4.44
CA PRO A 253 3.42 9.80 3.02
C PRO A 253 2.30 8.80 2.67
N GLU A 254 1.34 9.25 1.84
CA GLU A 254 0.08 8.55 1.56
C GLU A 254 0.25 7.07 1.20
N PRO A 255 1.18 6.69 0.30
CA PRO A 255 1.27 5.29 -0.13
C PRO A 255 1.63 4.32 1.01
N TYR A 256 2.45 4.79 1.96
CA TYR A 256 2.79 4.01 3.16
C TYR A 256 1.64 4.01 4.17
N ARG A 257 0.90 5.12 4.30
CA ARG A 257 -0.29 5.19 5.17
C ARG A 257 -1.34 4.17 4.78
N ARG A 258 -1.65 4.04 3.48
CA ARG A 258 -2.63 3.07 2.96
C ARG A 258 -2.29 1.62 3.28
N ARG A 259 -1.00 1.30 3.41
CA ARG A 259 -0.51 -0.03 3.78
C ARG A 259 -0.25 -0.20 5.26
N SER A 260 -0.57 0.80 6.09
CA SER A 260 -0.25 0.79 7.52
C SER A 260 1.25 0.64 7.83
N ILE A 261 2.13 1.24 7.02
CA ILE A 261 3.59 1.15 7.18
C ILE A 261 4.12 2.41 7.86
N GLU A 262 4.77 2.25 9.00
CA GLU A 262 5.45 3.31 9.73
C GLU A 262 6.92 3.44 9.29
N GLY A 263 7.50 4.61 9.52
CA GLY A 263 8.88 4.91 9.13
C GLY A 263 9.49 6.04 9.94
N TRP A 264 10.75 6.35 9.64
CA TRP A 264 11.44 7.50 10.20
C TRP A 264 12.41 8.09 9.18
N ALA A 265 12.74 9.36 9.38
CA ALA A 265 13.79 10.04 8.65
C ALA A 265 14.62 10.91 9.61
N VAL A 266 15.90 11.06 9.32
CA VAL A 266 16.78 12.03 9.95
C VAL A 266 17.24 12.98 8.85
N ILE A 267 17.02 14.27 9.05
CA ILE A 267 17.36 15.29 8.07
C ILE A 267 18.33 16.31 8.67
N GLY A 268 19.20 16.85 7.81
CA GLY A 268 20.08 17.97 8.11
C GLY A 268 19.65 19.21 7.34
N TYR A 269 19.79 20.39 7.93
CA TYR A 269 19.49 21.67 7.28
C TYR A 269 20.24 22.83 7.96
N ASP A 270 20.25 23.97 7.29
CA ASP A 270 20.72 25.24 7.82
C ASP A 270 19.55 26.23 7.92
N VAL A 271 19.74 27.32 8.64
CA VAL A 271 18.74 28.33 8.93
C VAL A 271 19.34 29.72 8.72
N ALA A 272 18.72 30.52 7.86
CA ALA A 272 19.12 31.90 7.63
C ALA A 272 18.84 32.79 8.86
N PRO A 273 19.47 33.97 8.98
CA PRO A 273 19.21 34.91 10.09
C PRO A 273 17.72 35.28 10.27
N TRP A 274 16.94 35.31 9.20
CA TRP A 274 15.48 35.56 9.25
C TRP A 274 14.63 34.30 9.51
N GLY A 275 15.26 33.18 9.90
CA GLY A 275 14.58 31.96 10.35
C GLY A 275 14.24 30.95 9.25
N GLN A 276 14.46 31.26 7.99
CA GLN A 276 14.14 30.36 6.87
C GLN A 276 15.07 29.14 6.83
N THR A 277 14.51 27.95 6.67
CA THR A 277 15.27 26.71 6.46
C THR A 277 15.85 26.66 5.03
N GLY A 278 17.05 26.11 4.90
CA GLY A 278 17.79 25.95 3.65
C GLY A 278 18.78 24.78 3.72
N ASN A 279 19.47 24.48 2.60
CA ASN A 279 20.46 23.38 2.52
C ASN A 279 19.95 22.03 3.07
N LEU A 280 18.66 21.74 2.85
CA LEU A 280 18.01 20.56 3.39
C LEU A 280 18.55 19.30 2.71
N ARG A 281 18.81 18.26 3.51
CA ARG A 281 19.30 16.97 3.04
C ARG A 281 18.83 15.83 3.94
N VAL A 282 18.61 14.65 3.36
CA VAL A 282 18.35 13.43 4.13
C VAL A 282 19.69 12.87 4.61
N ILE A 283 19.80 12.58 5.90
CA ILE A 283 20.94 11.87 6.49
C ILE A 283 20.68 10.37 6.42
N ALA A 284 19.47 9.94 6.80
CA ALA A 284 19.04 8.55 6.73
C ALA A 284 17.51 8.47 6.75
N ALA A 285 16.93 7.45 6.14
CA ALA A 285 15.50 7.15 6.23
C ALA A 285 15.25 5.64 6.19
N GLN A 286 14.19 5.20 6.86
CA GLN A 286 13.76 3.81 6.89
C GLN A 286 12.23 3.68 6.95
N PRO A 287 11.64 2.60 6.39
CA PRO A 287 12.32 1.55 5.60
C PRO A 287 12.79 2.01 4.21
N ALA A 288 12.37 3.19 3.74
CA ALA A 288 12.60 3.67 2.37
C ALA A 288 12.95 5.17 2.32
N ASP A 289 13.63 5.58 1.24
CA ASP A 289 13.95 6.97 0.91
C ASP A 289 12.73 7.90 0.84
N GLY A 290 11.56 7.40 0.41
CA GLY A 290 10.32 8.17 0.36
C GLY A 290 9.89 8.78 1.70
N PHE A 291 10.31 8.22 2.84
CA PHE A 291 10.11 8.87 4.15
C PHE A 291 11.02 10.08 4.35
N GLY A 292 12.23 10.03 3.82
CA GLY A 292 13.17 11.14 3.77
C GLY A 292 12.65 12.28 2.89
N ASP A 293 12.16 11.97 1.69
CA ASP A 293 11.57 12.96 0.78
C ASP A 293 10.38 13.67 1.41
N GLN A 294 9.51 12.90 2.07
CA GLN A 294 8.39 13.47 2.81
C GLN A 294 8.87 14.36 3.98
N ALA A 295 9.92 13.96 4.71
CA ALA A 295 10.49 14.77 5.79
C ALA A 295 11.07 16.11 5.28
N LEU A 296 11.78 16.09 4.15
CA LEU A 296 12.25 17.32 3.51
C LEU A 296 11.08 18.23 3.12
N ALA A 297 10.02 17.67 2.53
CA ALA A 297 8.85 18.44 2.13
C ALA A 297 8.14 19.11 3.33
N MET A 298 8.13 18.48 4.51
CA MET A 298 7.50 19.05 5.70
C MET A 298 8.28 20.24 6.30
N ILE A 299 9.61 20.25 6.17
CA ILE A 299 10.49 21.25 6.80
C ILE A 299 10.85 22.40 5.84
N ARG A 300 10.63 22.23 4.54
CA ARG A 300 10.92 23.25 3.51
C ARG A 300 10.30 24.62 3.80
N ASP A 301 9.06 24.65 4.28
CA ASP A 301 8.33 25.90 4.57
C ASP A 301 8.32 26.25 6.06
N ALA A 302 8.96 25.43 6.90
CA ALA A 302 9.10 25.66 8.32
C ALA A 302 10.14 26.76 8.61
N LYS A 303 9.99 27.44 9.74
CA LYS A 303 10.90 28.54 10.15
C LYS A 303 11.25 28.46 11.62
N LEU A 304 12.51 28.70 11.93
CA LEU A 304 12.95 28.95 13.30
C LEU A 304 12.77 30.44 13.64
N PRO A 305 12.82 30.81 14.93
CA PRO A 305 12.96 32.20 15.33
C PRO A 305 14.18 32.85 14.66
N ALA A 306 14.04 34.13 14.30
CA ALA A 306 15.15 34.90 13.75
C ALA A 306 16.33 34.98 14.75
N SER A 307 17.55 35.00 14.22
CA SER A 307 18.78 35.11 15.00
C SER A 307 19.78 35.99 14.27
N GLN A 308 20.77 36.54 14.98
CA GLN A 308 21.72 37.47 14.36
C GLN A 308 22.59 36.82 13.28
N GLN A 309 22.92 35.54 13.43
CA GLN A 309 23.88 34.83 12.57
C GLN A 309 23.28 33.65 11.79
N GLY A 310 22.02 33.27 12.06
CA GLY A 310 21.46 32.02 11.56
C GLY A 310 22.03 30.79 12.27
N TYR A 311 21.66 29.61 11.80
CA TYR A 311 22.16 28.32 12.29
C TYR A 311 22.66 27.45 11.16
N THR A 312 23.72 26.68 11.42
CA THR A 312 24.27 25.70 10.49
C THR A 312 24.33 24.34 11.17
N GLY A 313 24.15 23.28 10.39
CA GLY A 313 24.26 21.91 10.89
C GLY A 313 23.11 21.49 11.82
N CYS A 314 21.90 22.02 11.63
CA CYS A 314 20.72 21.56 12.35
C CYS A 314 20.38 20.12 11.94
N VAL A 315 19.96 19.30 12.91
CA VAL A 315 19.55 17.90 12.67
C VAL A 315 18.24 17.62 13.38
N ASP A 316 17.23 17.22 12.59
CA ASP A 316 15.93 16.78 13.12
C ASP A 316 15.62 15.33 12.78
N ARG A 317 14.87 14.70 13.68
CA ARG A 317 14.44 13.30 13.58
C ARG A 317 12.93 13.25 13.51
N VAL A 318 12.43 12.80 12.36
CA VAL A 318 11.01 12.69 12.10
C VAL A 318 10.58 11.24 12.22
N ARG A 319 9.52 10.98 13.00
CA ARG A 319 8.89 9.67 13.12
C ARG A 319 7.49 9.71 12.54
N PHE A 320 7.23 8.82 11.59
CA PHE A 320 5.93 8.65 10.96
C PHE A 320 5.20 7.52 11.66
N LYS A 321 4.28 7.89 12.55
CA LYS A 321 3.46 6.94 13.31
C LYS A 321 2.01 6.98 12.85
N ILE A 322 1.40 5.81 12.80
CA ILE A 322 -0.02 5.66 12.53
C ILE A 322 -0.72 5.65 13.88
N ALA A 323 -1.70 6.55 14.06
CA ALA A 323 -2.49 6.59 15.28
C ALA A 323 -3.12 5.21 15.53
N PRO A 324 -3.26 4.75 16.78
CA PRO A 324 -4.13 3.62 17.08
C PRO A 324 -5.54 4.03 16.63
N GLU A 325 -6.14 3.32 15.67
CA GLU A 325 -7.53 3.55 15.35
C GLU A 325 -8.40 3.19 16.57
N PRO A 326 -9.39 4.02 16.93
CA PRO A 326 -10.55 3.55 17.68
C PRO A 326 -11.38 2.63 16.75
N ALA A 327 -11.64 1.39 17.15
CA ALA A 327 -12.46 0.46 16.35
C ALA A 327 -13.93 0.92 16.24
N PRO A 328 -14.71 0.53 15.18
CA PRO A 328 -14.38 -0.33 14.04
C PRO A 328 -14.46 0.41 12.68
N SER A 329 -13.54 0.15 11.74
CA SER A 329 -13.70 -0.92 10.75
C SER A 329 -12.42 -1.75 10.61
N ALA A 330 -12.18 -2.65 11.57
CA ALA A 330 -11.12 -3.64 11.49
C ALA A 330 -11.17 -4.46 10.17
N GLY A 331 -12.35 -4.59 9.60
CA GLY A 331 -12.56 -4.99 8.21
C GLY A 331 -13.87 -4.40 7.72
N GLY A 332 -14.15 -4.67 6.46
CA GLY A 332 -15.39 -4.26 5.84
C GLY A 332 -15.64 -5.10 4.61
N GLU A 333 -16.61 -4.66 3.85
CA GLU A 333 -16.88 -5.23 2.54
C GLU A 333 -16.64 -4.13 1.52
N GLY A 334 -16.13 -4.50 0.35
CA GLY A 334 -16.38 -3.65 -0.81
C GLY A 334 -17.88 -3.76 -1.04
N GLY A 335 -18.59 -2.63 -1.18
CA GLY A 335 -20.00 -2.69 -1.61
C GLY A 335 -20.12 -3.66 -2.79
N ALA A 336 -21.24 -4.40 -2.85
CA ALA A 336 -21.50 -5.28 -3.99
C ALA A 336 -21.13 -4.50 -5.26
N PRO A 337 -20.27 -5.04 -6.12
CA PRO A 337 -19.73 -4.32 -7.27
C PRO A 337 -20.86 -3.66 -8.08
N VAL A 338 -21.15 -2.39 -7.80
CA VAL A 338 -22.21 -1.63 -8.45
C VAL A 338 -21.56 -0.71 -9.48
N PRO A 339 -21.99 -0.78 -10.75
CA PRO A 339 -21.74 0.29 -11.70
C PRO A 339 -22.16 1.63 -11.08
N GLY A 340 -21.30 2.64 -11.19
CA GLY A 340 -21.72 4.01 -10.94
C GLY A 340 -22.85 4.33 -11.91
N THR A 341 -23.99 4.79 -11.38
CA THR A 341 -25.09 5.36 -12.17
C THR A 341 -24.62 6.58 -12.95
#